data_AF-A0A2D6NEY8-F1
#
_entry.id   AF-A0A2D6NEY8-F1
#
_cell.length_a   1.000
_cell.length_b   1.000
_cell.length_c   1.000
_cell.angle_alpha   90.00
_cell.angle_beta   90.00
_cell.angle_gamma   90.00
#
_symmetry.space_group_name_H-M   'P 1'
#
loop_
_entity.id
_entity.type
_entity.pdbx_description
1 polymer ?
#
loop_
_entity_poly.entity_id
_entity_poly.type
_entity_poly.pdbx_seq_one_letter_code
_entity_poly.pdbx_strand_id
1 'polypeptide(L)'
;MKKEQKEKKEDKLKKKESGEKAKTVFRKDVLKEVDYLLSKSWITEEEVYNMVKKFLKNYLKLDYEFTKEELFQELKGIYLPYTVRADFFKFIDNIFLFEYSTVKYSDEELRSLLGQFRGYIDYLLKPSIVEKSTAGIILLKRFKRKIINYLESVSKQKQKTIIVEKEEVEKQPTELQISDSRVDMSSLIEKIYFSIDNKDFESAKLLYKKAMNKYHFLTADEKISYYEKLLSVYNNLEEHFLEV
;
A
#
# COMPACT_ATOMS: atom_id res chain seq x y z
N MET A 1 -26.58 20.95 24.04
CA MET A 1 -26.11 20.21 22.84
C MET A 1 -25.36 21.06 21.80
N LYS A 2 -25.83 22.25 21.38
CA LYS A 2 -25.11 23.05 20.34
C LYS A 2 -23.70 23.52 20.74
N LYS A 3 -23.46 23.81 22.02
CA LYS A 3 -22.15 24.27 22.53
C LYS A 3 -21.07 23.17 22.48
N GLU A 4 -21.43 21.95 22.87
CA GLU A 4 -20.53 20.78 22.87
C GLU A 4 -20.15 20.30 21.45
N GLN A 5 -21.05 20.47 20.48
CA GLN A 5 -20.74 20.19 19.07
C GLN A 5 -19.79 21.23 18.46
N LYS A 6 -19.81 22.48 18.96
CA LYS A 6 -18.91 23.55 18.49
C LYS A 6 -17.48 23.35 19.01
N GLU A 7 -17.32 23.04 20.29
CA GLU A 7 -16.00 22.74 20.89
C GLU A 7 -15.33 21.52 20.23
N LYS A 8 -16.07 20.43 19.98
CA LYS A 8 -15.54 19.24 19.27
C LYS A 8 -15.10 19.52 17.83
N LYS A 9 -15.67 20.54 17.16
CA LYS A 9 -15.25 20.95 15.80
C LYS A 9 -13.98 21.79 15.84
N GLU A 10 -13.86 22.72 16.78
CA GLU A 10 -12.68 23.58 16.93
C GLU A 10 -11.42 22.77 17.30
N ASP A 11 -11.53 21.79 18.20
CA ASP A 11 -10.41 20.91 18.56
C ASP A 11 -9.93 20.02 17.40
N LYS A 12 -10.86 19.56 16.55
CA LYS A 12 -10.50 18.79 15.34
C LYS A 12 -9.77 19.66 14.32
N LEU A 13 -10.19 20.92 14.14
CA LEU A 13 -9.53 21.85 13.23
C LEU A 13 -8.09 22.15 13.68
N LYS A 14 -7.90 22.48 14.96
CA LYS A 14 -6.57 22.78 15.53
C LYS A 14 -5.62 21.59 15.40
N LYS A 15 -6.09 20.37 15.66
CA LYS A 15 -5.28 19.14 15.48
C LYS A 15 -4.89 18.92 14.02
N LYS A 16 -5.78 19.22 13.07
CA LYS A 16 -5.50 19.08 11.64
C LYS A 16 -4.43 20.07 11.17
N GLU A 17 -4.56 21.35 11.52
CA GLU A 17 -3.57 22.38 11.17
C GLU A 17 -2.18 22.08 11.76
N SER A 18 -2.13 21.58 13.00
CA SER A 18 -0.87 21.16 13.62
C SER A 18 -0.21 19.99 12.87
N GLY A 19 -1.01 19.06 12.34
CA GLY A 19 -0.52 17.91 11.58
C GLY A 19 0.07 18.30 10.22
N GLU A 20 -0.60 19.21 9.50
CA GLU A 20 -0.12 19.71 8.19
C GLU A 20 1.18 20.50 8.31
N LYS A 21 1.30 21.37 9.33
CA LYS A 21 2.55 22.08 9.62
C LYS A 21 3.69 21.12 9.93
N ALA A 22 3.45 20.10 10.77
CA ALA A 22 4.46 19.10 11.10
C ALA A 22 4.93 18.32 9.86
N LYS A 23 4.01 17.91 8.97
CA LYS A 23 4.37 17.26 7.69
C LYS A 23 5.19 18.17 6.78
N THR A 24 4.86 19.46 6.73
CA THR A 24 5.58 20.44 5.90
C THR A 24 7.00 20.66 6.39
N VAL A 25 7.19 20.75 7.70
CA VAL A 25 8.54 20.84 8.32
C VAL A 25 9.32 19.56 8.04
N PHE A 26 8.74 18.40 8.33
CA PHE A 26 9.37 17.10 8.07
C PHE A 26 9.80 16.96 6.59
N ARG A 27 8.95 17.35 5.63
CA ARG A 27 9.30 17.36 4.20
C ARG A 27 10.52 18.22 3.91
N LYS A 28 10.55 19.44 4.44
CA LYS A 28 11.67 20.38 4.22
C LYS A 28 12.98 19.83 4.78
N ASP A 29 12.93 19.24 5.97
CA ASP A 29 14.12 18.68 6.62
C ASP A 29 14.71 17.52 5.82
N VAL A 30 13.85 16.60 5.36
CA VAL A 30 14.25 15.45 4.53
C VAL A 30 14.82 15.93 3.19
N LEU A 31 14.14 16.87 2.52
CA LEU A 31 14.63 17.41 1.24
C LEU A 31 15.98 18.11 1.39
N LYS A 32 16.20 18.84 2.49
CA LYS A 32 17.49 19.46 2.80
C LYS A 32 18.60 18.41 2.98
N GLU A 33 18.29 17.28 3.61
CA GLU A 33 19.25 16.17 3.79
C GLU A 33 19.56 15.49 2.44
N VAL A 34 18.57 15.34 1.55
CA VAL A 34 18.79 14.86 0.16
C VAL A 34 19.64 15.84 -0.64
N ASP A 35 19.32 17.13 -0.61
CA ASP A 35 20.08 18.18 -1.32
C ASP A 35 21.52 18.27 -0.80
N TYR A 36 21.73 18.06 0.50
CA TYR A 36 23.07 17.97 1.09
C TYR A 36 23.86 16.79 0.52
N LEU A 37 23.29 15.58 0.48
CA LEU A 37 23.95 14.42 -0.13
C LEU A 37 24.27 14.65 -1.60
N LEU A 38 23.32 15.22 -2.37
CA LEU A 38 23.54 15.59 -3.77
C LEU A 38 24.61 16.67 -3.95
N SER A 39 24.92 17.48 -2.94
CA SER A 39 25.98 18.49 -3.02
C SER A 39 27.39 17.96 -2.70
N LYS A 40 27.51 16.76 -2.14
CA LYS A 40 28.81 16.16 -1.81
C LYS A 40 29.61 15.84 -3.08
N SER A 41 30.93 15.82 -2.94
CA SER A 41 31.86 15.41 -3.99
C SER A 41 31.79 13.91 -4.31
N TRP A 42 31.53 13.08 -3.30
CA TRP A 42 31.28 11.64 -3.45
C TRP A 42 30.18 11.21 -2.49
N ILE A 43 29.37 10.24 -2.90
CA ILE A 43 28.29 9.65 -2.10
C ILE A 43 28.56 8.16 -1.96
N THR A 44 28.25 7.59 -0.78
CA THR A 44 28.36 6.13 -0.57
C THR A 44 26.98 5.47 -0.57
N GLU A 45 26.94 4.17 -0.90
CA GLU A 45 25.73 3.34 -0.81
C GLU A 45 25.11 3.39 0.59
N GLU A 46 25.95 3.32 1.64
CA GLU A 46 25.53 3.39 3.04
C GLU A 46 24.81 4.71 3.36
N GLU A 47 25.27 5.84 2.85
CA GLU A 47 24.63 7.15 3.07
C GLU A 47 23.24 7.20 2.42
N VAL A 48 23.11 6.70 1.19
CA VAL A 48 21.82 6.64 0.48
C VAL A 48 20.87 5.68 1.20
N TYR A 49 21.35 4.48 1.56
CA TYR A 49 20.58 3.48 2.29
C TYR A 49 20.03 4.03 3.60
N ASN A 50 20.91 4.58 4.45
CA ASN A 50 20.54 5.11 5.75
C ASN A 50 19.58 6.29 5.64
N MET A 51 19.75 7.14 4.63
CA MET A 51 18.83 8.26 4.38
C MET A 51 17.40 7.76 4.06
N VAL A 52 17.28 6.82 3.12
CA VAL A 52 15.97 6.23 2.75
C VAL A 52 15.35 5.48 3.92
N LYS A 53 16.13 4.65 4.62
CA LYS A 53 15.66 3.87 5.78
C LYS A 53 15.17 4.78 6.91
N LYS A 54 15.94 5.81 7.27
CA LYS A 54 15.59 6.81 8.29
C LYS A 54 14.32 7.56 7.92
N PHE A 55 14.19 7.98 6.66
CA PHE A 55 12.97 8.62 6.17
C PHE A 55 11.75 7.71 6.33
N LEU A 56 11.82 6.47 5.85
CA LEU A 56 10.69 5.52 5.90
C LEU A 56 10.32 5.18 7.34
N LYS A 57 11.32 5.00 8.22
CA LYS A 57 11.12 4.81 9.66
C LYS A 57 10.30 5.95 10.26
N ASN A 58 10.71 7.20 10.00
CA ASN A 58 10.06 8.40 10.52
C ASN A 58 8.66 8.62 9.91
N TYR A 59 8.54 8.42 8.60
CA TYR A 59 7.28 8.59 7.86
C TYR A 59 6.20 7.60 8.33
N LEU A 60 6.59 6.33 8.50
CA LEU A 60 5.70 5.26 8.97
C LEU A 60 5.52 5.25 10.50
N LYS A 61 6.33 6.04 11.22
CA LYS A 61 6.42 6.09 12.68
C LYS A 61 6.76 4.72 13.28
N LEU A 62 7.75 4.05 12.72
CA LEU A 62 8.26 2.78 13.21
C LEU A 62 9.31 3.04 14.29
N ASP A 63 9.11 2.46 15.47
CA ASP A 63 10.00 2.57 16.62
C ASP A 63 11.02 1.41 16.72
N TYR A 64 10.98 0.48 15.77
CA TYR A 64 11.84 -0.69 15.69
C TYR A 64 12.66 -0.73 14.39
N GLU A 65 13.58 -1.68 14.26
CA GLU A 65 14.24 -2.02 13.00
C GLU A 65 13.38 -2.98 12.20
N PHE A 66 13.09 -2.65 10.95
CA PHE A 66 12.19 -3.41 10.10
C PHE A 66 12.94 -4.17 9.01
N THR A 67 12.43 -5.34 8.64
CA THR A 67 12.86 -6.03 7.43
C THR A 67 12.23 -5.41 6.19
N LYS A 68 12.72 -5.81 5.02
CA LYS A 68 12.13 -5.44 3.73
C LYS A 68 10.67 -5.85 3.64
N GLU A 69 10.33 -7.07 4.04
CA GLU A 69 8.97 -7.61 3.96
C GLU A 69 8.00 -6.82 4.84
N GLU A 70 8.41 -6.49 6.06
CA GLU A 70 7.62 -5.68 6.99
C GLU A 70 7.37 -4.28 6.44
N LEU A 71 8.41 -3.64 5.89
CA LEU A 71 8.30 -2.36 5.22
C LEU A 71 7.28 -2.42 4.07
N PHE A 72 7.33 -3.45 3.23
CA PHE A 72 6.39 -3.62 2.12
C PHE A 72 4.95 -3.76 2.61
N GLN A 73 4.71 -4.47 3.72
CA GLN A 73 3.38 -4.61 4.29
C GLN A 73 2.84 -3.27 4.82
N GLU A 74 3.69 -2.47 5.46
CA GLU A 74 3.32 -1.13 5.93
C GLU A 74 3.04 -0.18 4.76
N LEU A 75 3.90 -0.19 3.73
CA LEU A 75 3.73 0.62 2.52
C LEU A 75 2.50 0.23 1.71
N LYS A 76 2.04 -1.04 1.77
CA LYS A 76 0.84 -1.46 1.04
C LYS A 76 -0.42 -0.70 1.45
N GLY A 77 -0.47 -0.25 2.71
CA GLY A 77 -1.59 0.53 3.27
C GLY A 77 -1.53 2.03 2.95
N ILE A 78 -0.47 2.50 2.30
CA ILE A 78 -0.33 3.89 1.85
C ILE A 78 -0.80 3.98 0.41
N TYR A 79 -1.63 4.99 0.15
CA TYR A 79 -2.07 5.29 -1.20
C TYR A 79 -0.94 5.96 -1.98
N LEU A 80 -0.59 5.37 -3.12
CA LEU A 80 0.26 5.95 -4.15
C LEU A 80 -0.47 5.77 -5.49
N PRO A 81 -0.37 6.74 -6.43
CA PRO A 81 -0.83 6.55 -7.79
C PRO A 81 -0.25 5.25 -8.38
N TYR A 82 -1.03 4.55 -9.20
CA TYR A 82 -0.65 3.23 -9.71
C TYR A 82 0.71 3.25 -10.43
N THR A 83 0.90 4.23 -11.31
CA THR A 83 2.15 4.46 -12.04
C THR A 83 3.35 4.65 -11.11
N VAL A 84 3.18 5.40 -10.03
CA VAL A 84 4.24 5.69 -9.05
C VAL A 84 4.50 4.49 -8.14
N ARG A 85 3.47 3.70 -7.83
CA ARG A 85 3.55 2.61 -6.85
C ARG A 85 4.50 1.51 -7.30
N ALA A 86 4.38 1.04 -8.54
CA ALA A 86 5.24 -0.02 -9.07
C ALA A 86 6.71 0.41 -9.08
N ASP A 87 6.98 1.61 -9.60
CA ASP A 87 8.32 2.19 -9.65
C ASP A 87 8.90 2.42 -8.25
N PHE A 88 8.07 2.86 -7.30
CA PHE A 88 8.48 3.05 -5.91
C PHE A 88 8.87 1.72 -5.25
N PHE A 89 8.10 0.64 -5.42
CA PHE A 89 8.47 -0.65 -4.83
C PHE A 89 9.75 -1.21 -5.45
N LYS A 90 9.93 -1.05 -6.77
CA LYS A 90 11.18 -1.41 -7.45
C LYS A 90 12.37 -0.58 -6.93
N PHE A 91 12.15 0.71 -6.67
CA PHE A 91 13.15 1.57 -6.02
C PHE A 91 13.52 1.05 -4.63
N ILE A 92 12.53 0.71 -3.78
CA ILE A 92 12.81 0.13 -2.45
C ILE A 92 13.56 -1.20 -2.59
N ASP A 93 13.18 -2.07 -3.53
CA ASP A 93 13.92 -3.31 -3.82
C ASP A 93 15.39 -3.01 -4.07
N ASN A 94 15.69 -2.04 -4.93
CA ASN A 94 17.06 -1.64 -5.26
C ASN A 94 17.82 -1.09 -4.05
N ILE A 95 17.18 -0.27 -3.21
CA ILE A 95 17.82 0.27 -2.00
C ILE A 95 18.20 -0.86 -1.03
N PHE A 96 17.33 -1.85 -0.83
CA PHE A 96 17.62 -2.98 0.05
C PHE A 96 18.66 -3.95 -0.52
N LEU A 97 18.95 -3.90 -1.83
CA LEU A 97 20.08 -4.65 -2.38
C LEU A 97 21.41 -4.17 -1.80
N PHE A 98 21.53 -2.92 -1.32
CA PHE A 98 22.79 -2.41 -0.75
C PHE A 98 23.24 -3.19 0.49
N GLU A 99 22.31 -3.79 1.24
CA GLU A 99 22.66 -4.58 2.43
C GLU A 99 23.31 -5.93 2.10
N TYR A 100 23.01 -6.50 0.93
CA TYR A 100 23.33 -7.89 0.61
C TYR A 100 24.14 -8.06 -0.68
N SER A 101 24.20 -7.03 -1.51
CA SER A 101 24.84 -7.05 -2.81
C SER A 101 26.32 -6.75 -2.70
N THR A 102 27.11 -7.42 -3.54
CA THR A 102 28.52 -7.07 -3.79
C THR A 102 28.68 -6.12 -4.97
N VAL A 103 27.59 -5.79 -5.65
CA VAL A 103 27.57 -4.85 -6.78
C VAL A 103 27.87 -3.46 -6.25
N LYS A 104 28.92 -2.84 -6.78
CA LYS A 104 29.27 -1.45 -6.49
C LYS A 104 28.50 -0.52 -7.43
N TYR A 105 27.87 0.49 -6.85
CA TYR A 105 27.19 1.54 -7.60
C TYR A 105 28.14 2.72 -7.85
N SER A 106 28.07 3.27 -9.06
CA SER A 106 28.77 4.51 -9.40
C SER A 106 28.15 5.72 -8.70
N ASP A 107 28.92 6.82 -8.56
CA ASP A 107 28.42 8.06 -7.97
C ASP A 107 27.22 8.61 -8.75
N GLU A 108 27.24 8.53 -10.09
CA GLU A 108 26.10 8.90 -10.94
C GLU A 108 24.84 8.06 -10.65
N GLU A 109 24.96 6.75 -10.45
CA GLU A 109 23.82 5.89 -10.10
C GLU A 109 23.24 6.24 -8.72
N LEU A 110 24.10 6.49 -7.74
CA LEU A 110 23.68 6.90 -6.39
C LEU A 110 22.95 8.25 -6.41
N ARG A 111 23.44 9.21 -7.20
CA ARG A 111 22.75 10.50 -7.43
C ARG A 111 21.42 10.33 -8.11
N SER A 112 21.34 9.46 -9.12
CA SER A 112 20.10 9.12 -9.82
C SER A 112 19.07 8.55 -8.85
N LEU A 113 19.49 7.63 -7.96
CA LEU A 113 18.63 7.06 -6.92
C LEU A 113 18.15 8.13 -5.93
N LEU A 114 19.01 9.04 -5.47
CA LEU A 114 18.60 10.16 -4.63
C LEU A 114 17.62 11.11 -5.34
N GLY A 115 17.81 11.34 -6.65
CA GLY A 115 16.88 12.10 -7.48
C GLY A 115 15.50 11.45 -7.58
N GLN A 116 15.45 10.13 -7.80
CA GLN A 116 14.19 9.36 -7.79
C GLN A 116 13.54 9.43 -6.40
N PHE A 117 14.32 9.24 -5.34
CA PHE A 117 13.85 9.31 -3.96
C PHE A 117 13.21 10.66 -3.62
N ARG A 118 13.83 11.76 -4.06
CA ARG A 118 13.27 13.11 -3.96
C ARG A 118 11.86 13.18 -4.58
N GLY A 119 11.68 12.59 -5.76
CA GLY A 119 10.36 12.49 -6.41
C GLY A 119 9.35 11.73 -5.55
N TYR A 120 9.74 10.60 -4.96
CA TYR A 120 8.85 9.81 -4.11
C TYR A 120 8.47 10.50 -2.80
N ILE A 121 9.37 11.29 -2.20
CA ILE A 121 9.05 12.11 -1.02
C ILE A 121 7.86 13.04 -1.31
N ASP A 122 7.83 13.63 -2.50
CA ASP A 122 6.75 14.52 -2.91
C ASP A 122 5.41 13.80 -3.06
N TYR A 123 5.39 12.57 -3.54
CA TYR A 123 4.18 11.75 -3.59
C TYR A 123 3.72 11.30 -2.19
N LEU A 124 4.65 10.85 -1.35
CA LEU A 124 4.35 10.31 -0.01
C LEU A 124 3.92 11.39 0.98
N LEU A 125 4.47 12.60 0.87
CA LEU A 125 4.17 13.75 1.72
C LEU A 125 3.22 14.76 1.06
N LYS A 126 2.74 14.51 -0.16
CA LYS A 126 1.73 15.37 -0.77
C LYS A 126 0.54 15.45 0.20
N PRO A 127 0.04 16.66 0.53
CA PRO A 127 -1.21 16.78 1.25
C PRO A 127 -2.29 16.17 0.36
N SER A 128 -2.69 14.94 0.64
CA SER A 128 -3.73 14.28 -0.13
C SER A 128 -5.04 15.00 0.18
N ILE A 129 -5.66 15.54 -0.86
CA ILE A 129 -7.01 16.11 -0.79
C ILE A 129 -8.02 15.05 -0.26
N VAL A 130 -7.63 13.77 -0.36
CA VAL A 130 -8.38 12.55 0.02
C VAL A 130 -8.29 12.20 1.52
N GLU A 131 -7.60 12.98 2.37
CA GLU A 131 -7.50 12.71 3.82
C GLU A 131 -8.85 12.69 4.59
N LYS A 132 -9.99 12.96 3.92
CA LYS A 132 -11.32 12.75 4.48
C LYS A 132 -11.72 11.28 4.62
N SER A 133 -11.13 10.32 3.90
CA SER A 133 -11.52 8.90 3.96
C SER A 133 -10.56 7.98 4.73
N THR A 134 -9.33 8.41 5.01
CA THR A 134 -8.25 7.56 5.55
C THR A 134 -8.14 7.53 7.08
N ALA A 135 -8.98 8.27 7.81
CA ALA A 135 -9.08 8.17 9.28
C ALA A 135 -9.45 6.75 9.76
N GLY A 136 -10.01 5.89 8.89
CA GLY A 136 -10.27 4.48 9.17
C GLY A 136 -9.00 3.61 9.26
N ILE A 137 -7.90 3.98 8.59
CA ILE A 137 -6.68 3.13 8.49
C ILE A 137 -5.90 3.09 9.81
N ILE A 138 -5.92 4.17 10.60
CA ILE A 138 -5.20 4.24 11.88
C ILE A 138 -5.88 3.36 12.96
N LEU A 139 -7.18 3.10 12.86
CA LEU A 139 -7.92 2.20 13.76
C LEU A 139 -7.60 0.71 13.50
N LEU A 140 -7.27 0.34 12.25
CA LEU A 140 -6.95 -1.04 11.86
C LEU A 140 -5.57 -1.51 12.33
N LYS A 141 -4.59 -0.60 12.53
CA LYS A 141 -3.26 -0.95 13.10
C LYS A 141 -3.34 -1.55 14.50
N ARG A 142 -4.33 -1.16 15.32
CA ARG A 142 -4.57 -1.76 16.65
C ARG A 142 -5.25 -3.13 16.59
N PHE A 143 -5.99 -3.42 15.51
CA PHE A 143 -6.66 -4.70 15.33
C PHE A 143 -5.72 -5.77 14.76
N LYS A 144 -4.82 -5.42 13.83
CA LYS A 144 -3.87 -6.38 13.23
C LYS A 144 -2.90 -7.03 14.23
N ARG A 145 -2.41 -6.31 15.25
CA ARG A 145 -1.57 -6.93 16.31
C ARG A 145 -2.28 -8.04 17.08
N LYS A 146 -3.60 -7.95 17.28
CA LYS A 146 -4.38 -9.02 17.93
C LYS A 146 -4.56 -10.22 17.01
N ILE A 147 -4.73 -9.99 15.70
CA ILE A 147 -4.97 -11.05 14.72
C ILE A 147 -3.68 -11.82 14.41
N ILE A 148 -2.52 -11.15 14.32
CA ILE A 148 -1.23 -11.80 14.08
C ILE A 148 -0.88 -12.75 15.24
N ASN A 149 -1.01 -12.29 16.49
CA ASN A 149 -0.78 -13.14 17.67
C ASN A 149 -1.78 -14.31 17.75
N TYR A 150 -3.02 -14.13 17.27
CA TYR A 150 -4.01 -15.19 17.20
C TYR A 150 -3.66 -16.22 16.11
N LEU A 151 -3.25 -15.79 14.92
CA LEU A 151 -2.87 -16.68 13.81
C LEU A 151 -1.60 -17.48 14.11
N GLU A 152 -0.61 -16.89 14.78
CA GLU A 152 0.57 -17.63 15.26
C GLU A 152 0.19 -18.71 16.29
N SER A 153 -0.85 -18.49 17.08
CA SER A 153 -1.34 -19.48 18.06
C SER A 153 -2.11 -20.64 17.40
N VAL A 154 -2.87 -20.37 16.33
CA VAL A 154 -3.65 -21.39 15.60
C VAL A 154 -2.77 -22.23 14.66
N SER A 155 -1.71 -21.64 14.09
CA SER A 155 -0.73 -22.36 13.26
C SER A 155 0.01 -23.45 14.05
N LYS A 156 0.34 -23.19 15.33
CA LYS A 156 0.97 -24.19 16.21
C LYS A 156 0.06 -25.36 16.58
N GLN A 157 -1.27 -25.22 16.43
CA GLN A 157 -2.23 -26.29 16.73
C GLN A 157 -2.49 -27.25 15.56
N LYS A 158 -2.22 -26.87 14.30
CA LYS A 158 -2.54 -27.69 13.13
C LYS A 158 -1.47 -28.71 12.70
N GLN A 159 -0.32 -28.77 13.37
CA GLN A 159 0.71 -29.79 13.07
C GLN A 159 0.52 -31.13 13.82
N LYS A 160 -0.61 -31.35 14.51
CA LYS A 160 -0.81 -32.56 15.35
C LYS A 160 -1.90 -33.53 14.90
N THR A 161 -2.50 -33.36 13.72
CA THR A 161 -3.55 -34.28 13.26
C THR A 161 -3.59 -34.41 11.75
N ILE A 162 -2.69 -35.22 11.18
CA ILE A 162 -2.86 -35.79 9.84
C ILE A 162 -2.39 -37.24 9.89
N ILE A 163 -3.31 -38.18 10.14
CA ILE A 163 -3.26 -39.53 9.55
C ILE A 163 -4.72 -39.99 9.35
N VAL A 164 -4.97 -40.63 8.18
CA VAL A 164 -6.14 -41.46 7.80
C VAL A 164 -7.37 -40.62 7.41
N GLU A 165 -8.06 -40.78 6.27
CA GLU A 165 -8.27 -41.89 5.34
C GLU A 165 -8.68 -41.34 3.96
N LYS A 166 -8.34 -42.09 2.90
CA LYS A 166 -8.85 -41.89 1.54
C LYS A 166 -10.19 -42.62 1.42
N GLU A 167 -11.22 -41.96 0.91
CA GLU A 167 -12.34 -42.64 0.26
C GLU A 167 -12.81 -41.90 -0.99
N GLU A 168 -13.22 -42.73 -1.94
CA GLU A 168 -13.39 -42.50 -3.37
C GLU A 168 -14.89 -42.59 -3.67
N VAL A 169 -15.53 -41.52 -4.18
CA VAL A 169 -16.89 -41.61 -4.74
C VAL A 169 -17.09 -40.65 -5.92
N GLU A 170 -17.14 -41.28 -7.10
CA GLU A 170 -18.20 -41.24 -8.12
C GLU A 170 -18.73 -39.93 -8.73
N LYS A 171 -18.80 -39.96 -10.07
CA LYS A 171 -19.04 -38.86 -11.00
C LYS A 171 -20.54 -38.62 -11.25
N GLN A 172 -20.92 -37.36 -11.39
CA GLN A 172 -22.13 -36.90 -12.10
C GLN A 172 -21.82 -35.69 -13.01
N PRO A 173 -22.66 -35.43 -14.04
CA PRO A 173 -22.21 -34.87 -15.31
C PRO A 173 -22.04 -33.35 -15.27
N THR A 174 -20.86 -32.91 -15.71
CA THR A 174 -20.45 -31.51 -15.84
C THR A 174 -21.17 -30.84 -17.00
N GLU A 175 -22.16 -30.02 -16.68
CA GLU A 175 -22.62 -28.95 -17.55
C GLU A 175 -21.44 -28.00 -17.81
N LEU A 176 -21.19 -27.68 -19.07
CA LEU A 176 -20.00 -26.97 -19.55
C LEU A 176 -19.98 -25.50 -19.05
N GLN A 177 -19.63 -25.30 -17.78
CA GLN A 177 -19.18 -24.02 -17.28
C GLN A 177 -17.83 -23.75 -17.93
N ILE A 178 -17.82 -22.81 -18.89
CA ILE A 178 -16.60 -22.24 -19.46
C ILE A 178 -15.84 -21.63 -18.28
N SER A 179 -14.90 -22.39 -17.77
CA SER A 179 -14.01 -21.99 -16.68
C SER A 179 -13.02 -20.98 -17.24
N ASP A 180 -13.49 -19.74 -17.33
CA ASP A 180 -12.66 -18.54 -17.47
C ASP A 180 -11.91 -18.27 -16.13
N SER A 181 -11.44 -19.34 -15.49
CA SER A 181 -10.99 -19.42 -14.10
C SER A 181 -9.57 -18.88 -13.88
N ARG A 182 -8.91 -18.42 -14.95
CA ARG A 182 -7.50 -17.99 -14.87
C ARG A 182 -7.29 -16.51 -14.61
N VAL A 183 -8.32 -15.66 -14.67
CA VAL A 183 -8.10 -14.23 -14.41
C VAL A 183 -8.09 -13.99 -12.91
N ASP A 184 -6.89 -13.88 -12.30
CA ASP A 184 -6.72 -13.58 -10.88
C ASP A 184 -7.40 -12.25 -10.46
N MET A 185 -7.87 -12.19 -9.22
CA MET A 185 -8.55 -11.01 -8.67
C MET A 185 -7.63 -9.78 -8.67
N SER A 186 -6.34 -9.96 -8.41
CA SER A 186 -5.37 -8.87 -8.47
C SER A 186 -5.24 -8.32 -9.89
N SER A 187 -5.21 -9.21 -10.90
CA SER A 187 -5.15 -8.81 -12.31
C SER A 187 -6.39 -8.02 -12.75
N LEU A 188 -7.58 -8.39 -12.27
CA LEU A 188 -8.80 -7.62 -12.55
C LEU A 188 -8.70 -6.21 -11.97
N ILE A 189 -8.28 -6.08 -10.71
CA ILE A 189 -8.13 -4.78 -10.04
C ILE A 189 -7.10 -3.89 -10.77
N GLU A 190 -5.97 -4.46 -11.17
CA GLU A 190 -4.95 -3.75 -11.94
C GLU A 190 -5.48 -3.24 -13.28
N LYS A 191 -6.21 -4.08 -14.03
CA LYS A 191 -6.83 -3.66 -15.29
C LYS A 191 -7.86 -2.56 -15.10
N ILE A 192 -8.60 -2.56 -13.98
CA ILE A 192 -9.55 -1.48 -13.68
C ILE A 192 -8.82 -0.16 -13.50
N TYR A 193 -7.77 -0.11 -12.67
CA TYR A 193 -7.00 1.12 -12.47
C TYR A 193 -6.34 1.60 -13.77
N PHE A 194 -5.82 0.68 -14.58
CA PHE A 194 -5.28 1.02 -15.90
C PHE A 194 -6.34 1.65 -16.81
N SER A 195 -7.56 1.12 -16.85
CA SER A 195 -8.66 1.72 -17.62
C SER A 195 -9.06 3.10 -17.07
N ILE A 196 -9.09 3.29 -15.74
CA ILE A 196 -9.36 4.59 -15.11
C ILE A 196 -8.29 5.62 -15.49
N ASP A 197 -7.00 5.26 -15.39
CA ASP A 197 -5.89 6.15 -15.73
C ASP A 197 -5.92 6.60 -17.20
N ASN A 198 -6.41 5.75 -18.09
CA ASN A 198 -6.62 6.05 -19.51
C ASN A 198 -7.95 6.73 -19.83
N LYS A 199 -8.75 7.08 -18.81
CA LYS A 199 -10.12 7.66 -18.94
C LYS A 199 -11.10 6.76 -19.72
N ASP A 200 -10.83 5.46 -19.79
CA ASP A 200 -11.73 4.46 -20.36
C ASP A 200 -12.66 3.91 -19.28
N PHE A 201 -13.61 4.75 -18.85
CA PHE A 201 -14.50 4.43 -17.73
C PHE A 201 -15.47 3.28 -18.04
N GLU A 202 -15.85 3.09 -19.31
CA GLU A 202 -16.74 1.98 -19.69
C GLU A 202 -16.05 0.63 -19.53
N SER A 203 -14.79 0.49 -19.97
CA SER A 203 -14.00 -0.71 -19.70
C SER A 203 -13.78 -0.92 -18.20
N ALA A 204 -13.48 0.15 -17.46
CA ALA A 204 -13.28 0.08 -16.02
C ALA A 204 -14.54 -0.42 -15.28
N LYS A 205 -15.73 0.07 -15.64
CA LYS A 205 -17.02 -0.39 -15.10
C LYS A 205 -17.27 -1.86 -15.40
N LEU A 206 -17.00 -2.31 -16.63
CA LEU A 206 -17.17 -3.71 -17.02
C LEU A 206 -16.24 -4.63 -16.22
N LEU A 207 -14.97 -4.24 -16.09
CA LEU A 207 -13.99 -4.98 -15.30
C LEU A 207 -14.34 -4.99 -13.81
N TYR A 208 -14.86 -3.88 -13.27
CA TYR A 208 -15.33 -3.83 -11.88
C TYR A 208 -16.49 -4.78 -11.62
N LYS A 209 -17.48 -4.85 -12.54
CA LYS A 209 -18.56 -5.85 -12.45
C LYS A 209 -18.01 -7.28 -12.45
N LYS A 210 -17.03 -7.59 -13.30
CA LYS A 210 -16.36 -8.90 -13.31
C LYS A 210 -15.63 -9.18 -11.99
N ALA A 211 -14.94 -8.19 -11.44
CA ALA A 211 -14.25 -8.29 -10.15
C ALA A 211 -15.23 -8.53 -9.00
N MET A 212 -16.36 -7.81 -8.97
CA MET A 212 -17.42 -8.01 -7.96
C MET A 212 -18.04 -9.40 -8.05
N ASN A 213 -18.33 -9.89 -9.26
CA ASN A 213 -18.80 -11.26 -9.45
C ASN A 213 -17.79 -12.26 -8.88
N LYS A 214 -16.49 -12.12 -9.20
CA LYS A 214 -15.44 -12.98 -8.65
C LYS A 214 -15.35 -12.89 -7.13
N TYR A 215 -15.45 -11.67 -6.59
CA TYR A 215 -15.41 -11.39 -5.15
C TYR A 215 -16.49 -12.15 -4.38
N HIS A 216 -17.70 -12.30 -4.93
CA HIS A 216 -18.76 -13.06 -4.27
C HIS A 216 -18.41 -14.54 -4.02
N PHE A 217 -17.56 -15.13 -4.87
CA PHE A 217 -17.12 -16.52 -4.76
C PHE A 217 -15.84 -16.71 -3.93
N LEU A 218 -15.19 -15.64 -3.48
CA LEU A 218 -14.00 -15.73 -2.63
C LEU A 218 -14.33 -16.23 -1.21
N THR A 219 -13.34 -16.82 -0.55
CA THR A 219 -13.41 -17.16 0.87
C THR A 219 -13.51 -15.91 1.74
N ALA A 220 -13.88 -16.05 3.01
CA ALA A 220 -14.01 -14.91 3.93
C ALA A 220 -12.70 -14.12 4.09
N ASP A 221 -11.57 -14.83 4.22
CA ASP A 221 -10.24 -14.22 4.39
C ASP A 221 -9.80 -13.47 3.14
N GLU A 222 -10.02 -14.07 1.96
CA GLU A 222 -9.75 -13.41 0.69
C GLU A 222 -10.64 -12.18 0.50
N LYS A 223 -11.94 -12.27 0.82
CA LYS A 223 -12.87 -11.14 0.77
C LYS A 223 -12.34 -9.96 1.59
N ILE A 224 -11.89 -10.20 2.82
CA ILE A 224 -11.29 -9.16 3.66
C ILE A 224 -10.08 -8.53 2.96
N SER A 225 -9.21 -9.33 2.33
CA SER A 225 -8.02 -8.83 1.64
C SER A 225 -8.29 -7.93 0.43
N TYR A 226 -9.44 -8.12 -0.25
CA TYR A 226 -9.79 -7.42 -1.48
C TYR A 226 -10.86 -6.33 -1.31
N TYR A 227 -11.61 -6.33 -0.20
CA TYR A 227 -12.69 -5.38 0.05
C TYR A 227 -12.22 -3.92 -0.06
N GLU A 228 -11.10 -3.57 0.58
CA GLU A 228 -10.57 -2.19 0.55
C GLU A 228 -10.18 -1.76 -0.87
N LYS A 229 -9.61 -2.68 -1.66
CA LYS A 229 -9.20 -2.41 -3.04
C LYS A 229 -10.41 -2.16 -3.93
N LEU A 230 -11.44 -2.99 -3.81
CA LEU A 230 -12.69 -2.84 -4.57
C LEU A 230 -13.47 -1.59 -4.16
N LEU A 231 -13.51 -1.26 -2.87
CA LEU A 231 -14.13 -0.04 -2.37
C LEU A 231 -13.43 1.20 -2.90
N SER A 232 -12.09 1.20 -2.94
CA SER A 232 -11.32 2.27 -3.57
C SER A 232 -11.64 2.41 -5.06
N VAL A 233 -11.73 1.29 -5.80
CA VAL A 233 -12.15 1.32 -7.21
C VAL A 233 -13.55 1.91 -7.37
N TYR A 234 -14.50 1.49 -6.53
CA TYR A 234 -15.87 2.00 -6.57
C TYR A 234 -15.92 3.51 -6.41
N ASN A 235 -15.24 4.05 -5.39
CA ASN A 235 -15.22 5.49 -5.14
C ASN A 235 -14.62 6.27 -6.32
N ASN A 236 -13.55 5.76 -6.95
CA ASN A 236 -12.96 6.41 -8.13
C ASN A 236 -13.91 6.38 -9.34
N LEU A 237 -14.73 5.32 -9.49
CA LEU A 237 -15.71 5.25 -10.56
C LEU A 237 -16.94 6.12 -10.27
N GLU A 238 -17.39 6.19 -9.01
CA GLU A 238 -18.57 6.95 -8.57
C GLU A 238 -18.44 8.46 -8.86
N GLU A 239 -17.26 9.05 -8.66
CA GLU A 239 -17.00 10.44 -9.01
C GLU A 239 -17.30 10.74 -10.49
N HIS A 240 -17.08 9.75 -11.38
CA HIS A 240 -17.36 9.87 -12.81
C HIS A 240 -18.76 9.39 -13.23
N PHE A 241 -19.51 8.72 -12.34
CA PHE A 241 -20.91 8.36 -12.59
C PHE A 241 -21.85 9.57 -12.47
N LEU A 242 -21.44 10.63 -11.77
CA LEU A 242 -22.26 11.81 -11.49
C LEU A 242 -22.03 12.98 -12.48
N GLU A 243 -21.12 12.83 -13.43
CA GLU A 243 -20.80 13.86 -14.44
C GLU A 243 -21.55 13.67 -15.77
N VAL A 244 -22.48 12.70 -15.86
CA VAL A 244 -23.37 12.45 -17.01
C VAL A 244 -24.80 12.82 -16.64
#